data_AF-A0A1G8Z0W5-F1
#
_entry.id   AF-A0A1G8Z0W5-F1
#
_cell.length_a   1.000
_cell.length_b   1.000
_cell.length_c   1.000
_cell.angle_alpha   90.00
_cell.angle_beta   90.00
_cell.angle_gamma   90.00
#
_symmetry.space_group_name_H-M   'P 1'
#
loop_
_entity.id
_entity.type
_entity.pdbx_description
1 polymer ?
#
loop_
_entity_poly.entity_id
_entity_poly.type
_entity_poly.pdbx_seq_one_letter_code
_entity_poly.pdbx_strand_id
1 'polypeptide(L)' 'MTSCRDNAGRYLREHFSSADGILELWECFVEQCPDMTLVADALDHLAGFHDYYRQPRQATKYRAEAAALRKCMAKVTA' A
#
# COMPACT_ATOMS: atom_id res chain seq x y z
N MET A 1 10.31 -25.01 -16.74
CA MET A 1 9.78 -23.66 -17.02
C MET A 1 9.44 -23.02 -15.68
N THR A 2 10.07 -21.90 -15.33
CA THR A 2 9.67 -21.09 -14.18
C THR A 2 8.35 -20.40 -14.51
N SER A 3 7.38 -20.45 -13.60
CA SER A 3 6.10 -19.78 -13.82
C SER A 3 6.25 -18.26 -13.78
N CYS A 4 5.30 -17.52 -14.34
CA CYS A 4 5.27 -16.05 -14.21
C CYS A 4 5.30 -15.62 -12.73
N ARG A 5 4.65 -16.40 -11.85
CA ARG A 5 4.68 -16.18 -10.40
C ARG A 5 6.09 -16.31 -9.83
N ASP A 6 6.84 -17.34 -10.24
CA ASP A 6 8.21 -17.54 -9.76
C ASP A 6 9.15 -16.44 -10.25
N ASN A 7 8.98 -16.00 -11.51
CA ASN A 7 9.76 -14.90 -12.07
C ASN A 7 9.46 -13.57 -11.35
N ALA A 8 8.18 -13.27 -11.11
CA ALA A 8 7.78 -12.09 -10.34
C ALA A 8 8.29 -12.16 -8.90
N GLY A 9 8.14 -13.29 -8.23
CA GLY A 9 8.62 -13.48 -6.86
C GLY A 9 10.14 -13.40 -6.72
N ARG A 10 10.90 -13.75 -7.77
CA ARG A 10 12.35 -13.53 -7.81
C ARG A 10 12.67 -12.05 -8.04
N TYR A 11 12.05 -11.41 -9.02
CA TYR A 11 12.24 -9.99 -9.31
C TYR A 11 11.97 -9.11 -8.08
N LEU A 12 10.87 -9.39 -7.37
CA LEU A 12 10.48 -8.68 -6.15
C LEU A 12 11.50 -8.84 -5.03
N ARG A 13 12.06 -10.05 -4.85
CA ARG A 13 13.12 -10.28 -3.86
C ARG A 13 14.45 -9.66 -4.23
N GLU A 14 14.76 -9.52 -5.51
CA GLU A 14 16.01 -8.90 -5.95
C GLU A 14 15.97 -7.37 -5.84
N HIS A 15 14.82 -6.75 -6.11
CA HIS A 15 14.70 -5.29 -6.23
C HIS A 15 14.01 -4.63 -5.03
N PHE A 16 13.16 -5.37 -4.31
CA PHE A 16 12.29 -4.81 -3.27
C PHE A 16 12.37 -5.57 -1.95
N SER A 17 13.50 -6.22 -1.65
CA SER A 17 13.69 -6.93 -0.37
C SER A 17 13.94 -6.01 0.84
N SER A 18 14.24 -4.73 0.60
CA SER A 18 14.42 -3.75 1.67
C SER A 18 13.09 -3.15 2.10
N ALA A 19 13.08 -2.55 3.29
CA ALA A 19 11.94 -1.77 3.78
C ALA A 19 11.52 -0.69 2.77
N ASP A 20 12.48 0.00 2.17
CA ASP A 20 12.23 1.06 1.18
C ASP A 20 11.62 0.50 -0.11
N GLY A 21 12.05 -0.68 -0.55
CA GLY A 21 11.49 -1.31 -1.74
C GLY A 21 10.06 -1.83 -1.53
N ILE A 22 9.77 -2.39 -0.35
CA ILE A 22 8.39 -2.76 -0.01
C ILE A 22 7.49 -1.52 0.03
N LEU A 23 7.99 -0.40 0.55
CA LEU A 23 7.28 0.86 0.58
C LEU A 23 6.97 1.36 -0.84
N GLU A 24 7.97 1.38 -1.72
CA GLU A 24 7.82 1.83 -3.11
C GLU A 24 6.76 1.01 -3.88
N LEU A 25 6.71 -0.30 -3.66
CA LEU A 25 5.67 -1.15 -4.26
C LEU A 25 4.27 -0.81 -3.79
N TRP A 26 4.11 -0.55 -2.48
CA TRP A 26 2.81 -0.17 -1.92
C TRP A 26 2.37 1.22 -2.38
N GLU A 27 3.28 2.19 -2.46
CA GLU A 27 2.98 3.53 -2.98
C GLU A 27 2.61 3.47 -4.47
N CYS A 28 3.34 2.69 -5.26
CA CYS A 28 3.05 2.42 -6.66
C CYS A 28 1.66 1.75 -6.85
N PHE A 29 1.31 0.80 -5.98
CA PHE A 29 -0.01 0.19 -5.96
C PHE A 29 -1.10 1.22 -5.65
N VAL A 30 -0.92 2.06 -4.64
CA VAL A 30 -1.87 3.12 -4.26
C VAL A 30 -2.10 4.10 -5.41
N GLU A 31 -1.05 4.44 -6.16
CA GLU A 31 -1.15 5.37 -7.29
C GLU A 31 -1.88 4.77 -8.51
N GLN A 32 -1.64 3.49 -8.81
CA GLN A 32 -2.12 2.88 -10.05
C GLN A 32 -3.41 2.05 -9.89
N CYS A 33 -3.79 1.68 -8.67
CA CYS A 33 -4.95 0.82 -8.46
C CYS A 33 -6.26 1.60 -8.69
N PRO A 34 -7.14 1.15 -9.61
CA PRO A 34 -8.41 1.82 -9.85
C PRO A 34 -9.47 1.51 -8.78
N ASP A 35 -9.25 0.49 -7.95
CA ASP A 35 -10.20 0.08 -6.92
C ASP A 35 -9.92 0.81 -5.61
N MET A 36 -10.75 1.80 -5.33
CA MET A 36 -10.65 2.63 -4.13
C MET A 36 -10.79 1.85 -2.82
N THR A 37 -11.46 0.68 -2.81
CA THR A 37 -11.52 -0.18 -1.61
C THR A 37 -10.14 -0.74 -1.30
N LEU A 38 -9.47 -1.28 -2.31
CA LEU A 38 -8.14 -1.85 -2.19
C LEU A 38 -7.08 -0.78 -1.88
N VAL A 39 -7.24 0.42 -2.43
CA VAL A 39 -6.39 1.56 -2.09
C VAL A 39 -6.54 1.94 -0.61
N ALA A 40 -7.76 1.97 -0.07
CA ALA A 40 -7.97 2.27 1.35
C ALA A 40 -7.30 1.24 2.27
N ASP A 41 -7.37 -0.04 1.90
CA ASP A 41 -6.73 -1.11 2.67
C ASP A 41 -5.19 -1.08 2.55
N ALA A 42 -4.67 -0.74 1.37
CA ALA A 42 -3.24 -0.52 1.15
C ALA A 42 -2.69 0.64 2.00
N LEU A 43 -3.44 1.74 2.11
CA LEU A 43 -3.08 2.87 2.97
C LEU A 43 -3.03 2.47 4.45
N ASP A 44 -3.92 1.60 4.93
CA ASP A 44 -3.84 1.07 6.31
C ASP A 44 -2.61 0.16 6.51
N HIS A 45 -2.25 -0.63 5.50
CA HIS A 45 -1.01 -1.41 5.53
C HIS A 45 0.24 -0.52 5.60
N LEU A 46 0.29 0.54 4.79
CA LEU A 46 1.35 1.56 4.86
C LEU A 46 1.42 2.22 6.23
N ALA A 47 0.27 2.54 6.84
CA ALA A 47 0.25 3.08 8.19
C ALA A 47 0.83 2.10 9.22
N GLY A 48 0.45 0.82 9.15
CA GLY A 48 1.00 -0.23 10.02
C GLY A 48 2.51 -0.43 9.85
N PHE A 49 3.00 -0.33 8.60
CA PHE A 49 4.41 -0.37 8.30
C PHE A 49 5.16 0.79 8.95
N HIS A 50 4.69 2.03 8.79
CA HIS A 50 5.33 3.19 9.42
C HIS A 50 5.28 3.14 10.96
N ASP A 51 4.22 2.62 11.56
CA ASP A 51 4.17 2.40 13.01
C ASP A 51 5.22 1.39 13.48
N TYR A 52 5.40 0.28 12.74
CA TYR A 52 6.41 -0.73 13.05
C TYR A 52 7.83 -0.13 13.08
N TYR A 53 8.13 0.77 12.12
CA TYR A 53 9.41 1.50 12.07
C TYR A 53 9.45 2.75 12.97
N ARG A 54 8.49 2.93 13.87
CA ARG A 54 8.40 4.07 14.81
C ARG A 54 8.35 5.43 14.12
N GLN A 55 7.58 5.53 13.04
CA GLN A 55 7.35 6.75 12.26
C GLN A 55 5.89 7.21 12.40
N PRO A 56 5.45 7.66 13.60
CA PRO A 56 4.04 7.88 13.91
C PRO A 56 3.38 9.00 13.09
N ARG A 57 4.17 9.98 12.63
CA ARG A 57 3.66 11.06 11.76
C ARG A 57 3.20 10.52 10.41
N GLN A 58 3.99 9.63 9.80
CA GLN A 58 3.65 9.00 8.53
C GLN A 58 2.49 8.03 8.70
N ALA A 59 2.49 7.22 9.77
CA ALA A 59 1.38 6.33 10.05
C ALA A 59 0.05 7.08 10.23
N THR A 60 0.06 8.22 10.92
CA THR A 60 -1.13 9.08 11.08
C THR A 60 -1.59 9.65 9.74
N LYS A 61 -0.66 10.06 8.88
CA LYS A 61 -0.97 10.57 7.53
C LYS A 61 -1.72 9.50 6.71
N TYR A 62 -1.17 8.29 6.58
CA TYR A 62 -1.80 7.25 5.77
C TYR A 62 -3.16 6.79 6.33
N ARG A 63 -3.33 6.73 7.66
CA ARG A 63 -4.66 6.48 8.27
C ARG A 63 -5.68 7.56 7.93
N ALA A 64 -5.26 8.82 7.95
CA ALA A 64 -6.14 9.92 7.62
C ALA A 64 -6.57 9.86 6.14
N GLU A 65 -5.66 9.51 5.24
CA GLU A 65 -5.96 9.29 3.82
C GLU A 65 -6.93 8.12 3.61
N ALA A 66 -6.69 6.97 4.26
CA ALA A 66 -7.58 5.82 4.21
C ALA A 66 -9.01 6.16 4.69
N ALA A 67 -9.12 6.87 5.81
CA ALA A 67 -10.40 7.30 6.36
C ALA A 67 -11.12 8.31 5.44
N ALA A 68 -10.38 9.26 4.85
CA ALA A 68 -10.92 10.21 3.90
C ALA A 68 -11.45 9.50 2.65
N LEU A 69 -10.71 8.52 2.13
CA LEU A 69 -11.11 7.74 0.96
C LEU A 69 -12.41 6.97 1.21
N ARG A 70 -12.50 6.24 2.33
CA ARG A 70 -13.72 5.52 2.73
C ARG A 70 -14.92 6.46 2.88
N LYS A 71 -14.71 7.66 3.43
CA LYS A 71 -15.76 8.69 3.52
C LYS A 71 -16.23 9.17 2.14
N CYS A 72 -15.34 9.33 1.18
CA CYS A 72 -15.70 9.68 -0.19
C CYS A 72 -16.51 8.57 -0.85
N MET A 73 -16.11 7.31 -0.68
CA MET A 73 -16.83 6.16 -1.23
C MET A 73 -18.24 6.01 -0.65
N ALA A 74 -18.40 6.21 0.65
CA ALA A 74 -19.71 6.20 1.31
C ALA A 74 -20.64 7.29 0.78
N LYS A 75 -20.11 8.43 0.30
CA LYS A 75 -20.91 9.51 -0.31
C LYS A 75 -21.30 9.20 -1.75
N VAL A 76 -20.48 8.46 -2.49
CA VAL A 76 -20.78 8.09 -3.90
C VAL A 76 -21.80 6.95 -3.96
N THR A 77 -21.87 6.13 -2.92
CA THR A 77 -22.75 4.96 -2.85
C THR A 77 -24.06 5.21 -2.13
N ALA A 78 -24.27 6.41 -1.57
CA ALA A 78 -25.50 6.85 -0.90
C ALA A 78 -26.37 7.69 -1.85
#